data_AF-W9XPY3-F1
#
_entry.id   AF-W9XPY3-F1
#
_cell.length_a   1.000
_cell.length_b   1.000
_cell.length_c   1.000
_cell.angle_alpha   90.00
_cell.angle_beta   90.00
_cell.angle_gamma   90.00
#
_symmetry.space_group_name_H-M   'P 1'
#
loop_
_entity.id
_entity.type
_entity.pdbx_description
1 polymer ?
#
loop_
_entity_poly.entity_id
_entity_poly.type
_entity_poly.pdbx_seq_one_letter_code
_entity_poly.pdbx_strand_id
1 'polypeptide(L)'
;MPGPTNTLLIEGSFSELAEEFAQYLDGLSKAEEGAGVQAEIEQPLNKIREAEQAEVEVDEAAVQTQKDEVLKKLVTKASILNSGPEREFTAAYNLLISLSLQSPIYEQLFARICQYLSEQPVTSSPIYGGSLALQTLTTVFNVLPPTSEARYHVFLAILKVITATSSSQAFEALVSQLETNIPEWLASWQLDDEDARSLYTAIADVASATGHDDVSYTYLLSALETIPPEAAAEADSQELAKRTLRLALTNPSVTDFTPLTASDAIQAIRKSDSNLFDLLEIFSSDDYSSYVDFLETNELSTLGISDESAEVLSNKIRLLTLASITASSQTRSVSYSTIASALQIPSEDVEVWVIDTIRAGLVEGKLSQLKQEFLVQRATYRVFGEKQWTEIQGRLLVWRRSLESVLSVVKAERERFLREGPGNADAGINGWGDGGDNQRGHHGGDRQRRGGGGRRGGQYREQREPREHQGPREVEAVGGGD
;
A
#
# COMPACT_ATOMS: atom_id res chain seq x y z
N MET A 1 16.84 17.97 -1.21
CA MET A 1 18.32 18.03 -1.04
C MET A 1 18.89 16.96 -1.97
N PRO A 2 19.62 17.30 -3.03
CA PRO A 2 20.32 16.27 -3.78
C PRO A 2 21.34 15.63 -2.83
N GLY A 3 21.28 14.30 -2.68
CA GLY A 3 22.24 13.57 -1.88
C GLY A 3 23.68 13.79 -2.38
N PRO A 4 24.69 13.52 -1.56
CA PRO A 4 26.08 13.61 -2.01
C PRO A 4 26.24 12.74 -3.26
N THR A 5 26.76 13.32 -4.34
CA THR A 5 27.27 12.55 -5.47
C THR A 5 28.32 11.60 -4.90
N ASN A 6 28.02 10.31 -4.86
CA ASN A 6 28.97 9.26 -4.45
C ASN A 6 30.07 9.20 -5.50
N THR A 7 31.01 10.14 -5.44
CA THR A 7 32.23 10.10 -6.23
C THR A 7 33.08 8.95 -5.71
N LEU A 8 33.12 7.86 -6.48
CA LEU A 8 34.17 6.85 -6.37
C LEU A 8 35.50 7.58 -6.63
N LEU A 9 36.18 7.99 -5.55
CA LEU A 9 37.48 8.64 -5.62
C LEU A 9 38.52 7.55 -5.85
N ILE A 10 38.98 7.47 -7.10
CA ILE A 10 40.09 6.61 -7.52
C ILE A 10 41.13 7.55 -8.11
N GLU A 11 42.31 7.58 -7.50
CA GLU A 11 43.42 8.44 -7.89
C GLU A 11 44.33 7.68 -8.87
N GLY A 12 44.60 8.26 -10.04
CA GLY A 12 45.45 7.68 -11.08
C GLY A 12 45.11 8.20 -12.46
N SER A 13 46.05 8.11 -13.41
CA SER A 13 45.73 8.39 -14.82
C SER A 13 44.88 7.27 -15.42
N PHE A 14 44.15 7.54 -16.51
CA PHE A 14 43.36 6.50 -17.16
C PHE A 14 44.26 5.36 -17.65
N SER A 15 45.43 5.71 -18.20
CA SER A 15 46.37 4.72 -18.74
C SER A 15 46.94 3.80 -17.65
N GLU A 16 47.26 4.33 -16.47
CA GLU A 16 47.75 3.54 -15.33
C GLU A 16 46.66 2.60 -14.79
N LEU A 17 45.48 3.13 -14.51
CA LEU A 17 44.37 2.36 -13.94
C LEU A 17 43.86 1.28 -14.90
N ALA A 18 43.82 1.57 -16.21
CA ALA A 18 43.43 0.58 -17.22
C ALA A 18 44.47 -0.55 -17.37
N GLU A 19 45.76 -0.22 -17.25
CA GLU A 19 46.85 -1.21 -17.32
C GLU A 19 46.86 -2.12 -16.08
N GLU A 20 46.77 -1.56 -14.88
CA GLU A 20 46.68 -2.34 -13.63
C GLU A 20 45.46 -3.28 -13.63
N PHE A 21 44.32 -2.77 -14.11
CA PHE A 21 43.11 -3.57 -14.20
C PHE A 21 43.23 -4.70 -15.23
N ALA A 22 43.86 -4.46 -16.38
CA ALA A 22 44.11 -5.51 -17.37
C ALA A 22 45.04 -6.60 -16.85
N GLN A 23 46.11 -6.22 -16.13
CA GLN A 23 47.01 -7.18 -15.47
C GLN A 23 46.26 -8.04 -14.45
N TYR A 24 45.36 -7.42 -13.68
CA TYR A 24 44.53 -8.14 -12.72
C TYR A 24 43.58 -9.15 -13.41
N LEU A 25 42.90 -8.75 -14.50
CA LEU A 25 42.07 -9.65 -15.29
C LEU A 25 42.86 -10.82 -15.88
N ASP A 26 44.08 -10.57 -16.37
CA ASP A 26 44.96 -11.59 -16.93
C ASP A 26 45.44 -12.57 -15.85
N GLY A 27 45.75 -12.07 -14.66
CA GLY A 27 46.07 -12.90 -13.49
C GLY A 27 44.93 -13.81 -13.05
N LEU A 28 43.69 -13.32 -13.08
CA LEU A 28 42.50 -14.12 -12.80
C LEU A 28 42.22 -15.16 -13.89
N SER A 29 42.44 -14.82 -15.16
CA SER A 29 42.21 -15.73 -16.29
C SER A 29 43.30 -16.78 -16.49
N LYS A 30 44.45 -16.63 -15.82
CA LYS A 30 45.67 -17.42 -16.07
C LYS A 30 46.05 -17.38 -17.56
N ALA A 31 45.92 -16.22 -18.19
CA ALA A 31 46.31 -16.03 -19.58
C ALA A 31 47.80 -16.33 -19.79
N GLU A 32 48.14 -16.90 -20.95
CA GLU A 32 49.54 -17.09 -21.36
C GLU A 32 50.20 -15.72 -21.63
N GLU A 33 51.51 -15.62 -21.38
CA GLU A 33 52.28 -14.39 -21.64
C GLU A 33 52.12 -13.95 -23.11
N GLY A 34 51.53 -12.77 -23.32
CA GLY A 34 51.29 -12.20 -24.65
C GLY A 34 49.95 -12.54 -25.30
N ALA A 35 49.05 -13.27 -24.63
CA ALA A 35 47.71 -13.62 -25.14
C ALA A 35 46.55 -13.07 -24.28
N GLY A 36 46.85 -12.18 -23.33
CA GLY A 36 45.90 -11.58 -22.39
C GLY A 36 45.30 -10.24 -22.84
N VAL A 37 44.36 -9.73 -22.04
CA VAL A 37 43.71 -8.43 -22.21
C VAL A 37 44.74 -7.30 -22.26
N GLN A 38 45.84 -7.41 -21.50
CA GLN A 38 46.94 -6.44 -21.52
C GLN A 38 47.54 -6.29 -22.93
N ALA A 39 47.77 -7.39 -23.64
CA ALA A 39 48.30 -7.35 -25.02
C ALA A 39 47.29 -6.78 -26.02
N GLU A 40 45.99 -7.00 -25.80
CA GLU A 40 44.92 -6.47 -26.65
C GLU A 40 44.72 -4.95 -26.52
N ILE A 41 45.08 -4.38 -25.37
CA ILE A 41 44.94 -2.93 -25.08
C ILE A 41 46.25 -2.16 -25.18
N GLU A 42 47.41 -2.81 -25.31
CA GLU A 42 48.73 -2.17 -25.30
C GLU A 42 48.87 -1.08 -26.37
N GLN A 43 48.45 -1.35 -27.61
CA GLN A 43 48.52 -0.38 -28.71
C GLN A 43 47.66 0.87 -28.49
N PRO A 44 46.35 0.77 -28.14
CA PRO A 44 45.56 1.96 -27.85
C PRO A 44 46.00 2.66 -26.55
N LEU A 45 46.48 1.92 -25.53
CA LEU A 45 46.91 2.50 -24.25
C LEU A 45 48.20 3.31 -24.37
N ASN A 46 49.16 2.87 -25.20
CA ASN A 46 50.37 3.65 -25.49
C ASN A 46 50.06 5.00 -26.15
N LYS A 47 49.10 5.04 -27.08
CA LYS A 47 48.66 6.29 -27.72
C LYS A 47 47.95 7.23 -26.74
N ILE A 48 47.19 6.69 -25.78
CA ILE A 48 46.58 7.49 -24.70
C ILE A 48 47.65 8.03 -23.75
N ARG A 49 48.67 7.23 -23.40
CA ARG A 49 49.79 7.66 -22.56
C ARG A 49 50.61 8.77 -23.20
N GLU A 50 50.88 8.67 -24.50
CA GLU A 50 51.53 9.73 -25.28
C GLU A 50 50.71 11.03 -25.27
N ALA A 51 49.38 10.92 -25.36
CA ALA A 51 48.48 12.06 -25.27
C ALA A 51 48.41 12.68 -23.86
N GLU A 52 48.43 11.88 -22.79
CA GLU A 52 48.42 12.34 -21.39
C GLU A 52 49.73 13.05 -20.99
N GLN A 53 50.84 12.72 -21.65
CA GLN A 53 52.16 13.31 -21.43
C GLN A 53 52.48 14.48 -22.38
N ALA A 54 51.66 14.70 -23.41
CA ALA A 54 51.88 15.75 -24.38
C ALA A 54 51.50 17.13 -23.82
N GLU A 55 52.44 18.09 -23.88
CA GLU A 55 52.21 19.49 -23.46
C GLU A 55 51.44 20.33 -24.52
N VAL A 56 50.95 19.72 -25.60
CA VAL A 56 50.33 20.38 -26.76
C VAL A 56 48.86 19.99 -26.87
N GLU A 57 48.00 20.84 -27.45
CA GLU A 57 46.60 20.51 -27.76
C GLU A 57 46.51 19.19 -28.56
N VAL A 58 46.05 18.14 -27.89
CA VAL A 58 45.79 16.83 -28.49
C VAL A 58 44.36 16.82 -29.04
N ASP A 59 44.13 16.07 -30.10
CA ASP A 59 42.78 15.76 -30.57
C ASP A 59 42.05 14.90 -29.53
N GLU A 60 41.30 15.56 -28.64
CA GLU A 60 40.53 14.94 -27.56
C GLU A 60 39.57 13.86 -28.07
N ALA A 61 39.02 14.03 -29.28
CA ALA A 61 38.09 13.06 -29.87
C ALA A 61 38.80 11.76 -30.30
N ALA A 62 40.03 11.87 -30.82
CA ALA A 62 40.84 10.72 -31.17
C ALA A 62 41.29 9.93 -29.92
N VAL A 63 41.66 10.64 -28.84
CA VAL A 63 41.99 10.02 -27.54
C VAL A 63 40.76 9.34 -26.95
N GLN A 64 39.59 9.98 -27.01
CA GLN A 64 38.35 9.41 -26.50
C GLN A 64 37.97 8.11 -27.23
N THR A 65 38.12 8.07 -28.56
CA THR A 65 37.85 6.87 -29.35
C THR A 65 38.73 5.69 -28.92
N GLN A 66 39.99 5.95 -28.56
CA GLN A 66 40.91 4.93 -28.05
C GLN A 66 40.53 4.49 -26.64
N LYS A 67 40.14 5.42 -25.76
CA LYS A 67 39.62 5.09 -24.41
C LYS A 67 38.40 4.17 -24.51
N ASP A 68 37.49 4.46 -25.43
CA ASP A 68 36.29 3.66 -25.67
C ASP A 68 36.62 2.25 -26.16
N GLU A 69 37.64 2.09 -27.03
CA GLU A 69 38.11 0.79 -27.49
C GLU A 69 38.72 -0.05 -26.34
N VAL A 70 39.56 0.58 -25.51
CA VAL A 70 40.16 -0.06 -24.32
C VAL A 70 39.06 -0.54 -23.38
N LEU A 71 38.10 0.33 -23.04
CA LEU A 71 37.00 0.01 -22.14
C LEU A 71 36.10 -1.10 -22.67
N LYS A 72 35.81 -1.14 -23.97
CA LYS A 72 35.06 -2.25 -24.57
C LYS A 72 35.76 -3.59 -24.38
N LYS A 73 37.08 -3.65 -24.58
CA LYS A 73 37.89 -4.86 -24.39
C LYS A 73 37.91 -5.28 -22.91
N LEU A 74 38.14 -4.33 -22.00
CA LEU A 74 38.11 -4.56 -20.55
C LEU A 74 36.76 -5.09 -20.07
N VAL A 75 35.66 -4.41 -20.43
CA VAL A 75 34.30 -4.82 -20.03
C VAL A 75 33.94 -6.17 -20.64
N THR A 76 34.33 -6.47 -21.89
CA THR A 76 34.04 -7.78 -22.49
C THR A 76 34.62 -8.94 -21.67
N LYS A 77 35.80 -8.74 -21.06
CA LYS A 77 36.50 -9.74 -20.25
C LYS A 77 36.17 -9.66 -18.75
N ALA A 78 35.46 -8.62 -18.32
CA ALA A 78 35.10 -8.39 -16.93
C ALA A 78 34.15 -9.44 -16.33
N SER A 79 33.52 -10.32 -17.13
CA SER A 79 32.73 -11.44 -16.62
C SER A 79 33.54 -12.36 -15.70
N ILE A 80 34.87 -12.41 -15.86
CA ILE A 80 35.75 -13.22 -15.03
C ILE A 80 35.88 -12.72 -13.58
N LEU A 81 35.50 -11.47 -13.32
CA LEU A 81 35.47 -10.91 -11.97
C LEU A 81 34.50 -11.67 -11.07
N ASN A 82 33.45 -12.28 -11.63
CA ASN A 82 32.51 -13.14 -10.91
C ASN A 82 33.16 -14.41 -10.32
N SER A 83 34.37 -14.77 -10.76
CA SER A 83 35.18 -15.86 -10.17
C SER A 83 36.38 -15.37 -9.36
N GLY A 84 36.62 -14.06 -9.30
CA GLY A 84 37.72 -13.46 -8.56
C GLY A 84 37.50 -13.48 -7.04
N PRO A 85 38.55 -13.33 -6.22
CA PRO A 85 38.46 -13.45 -4.76
C PRO A 85 37.51 -12.41 -4.15
N GLU A 86 36.72 -12.85 -3.16
CA GLU A 86 35.67 -12.05 -2.50
C GLU A 86 36.18 -10.69 -2.00
N ARG A 87 37.39 -10.66 -1.42
CA ARG A 87 38.00 -9.46 -0.83
C ARG A 87 38.28 -8.35 -1.85
N GLU A 88 38.51 -8.72 -3.10
CA GLU A 88 38.91 -7.79 -4.16
C GLU A 88 37.74 -7.49 -5.10
N PHE A 89 36.62 -8.20 -4.97
CA PHE A 89 35.43 -8.08 -5.83
C PHE A 89 34.89 -6.65 -5.89
N THR A 90 34.57 -6.06 -4.73
CA THR A 90 33.99 -4.70 -4.66
C THR A 90 34.98 -3.65 -5.19
N ALA A 91 36.27 -3.78 -4.88
CA ALA A 91 37.29 -2.84 -5.35
C ALA A 91 37.45 -2.92 -6.87
N ALA A 92 37.52 -4.13 -7.44
CA ALA A 92 37.66 -4.36 -8.86
C ALA A 92 36.46 -3.81 -9.66
N TYR A 93 35.23 -4.05 -9.19
CA TYR A 93 34.04 -3.49 -9.83
C TYR A 93 33.93 -1.97 -9.67
N ASN A 94 34.29 -1.40 -8.52
CA ASN A 94 34.30 0.05 -8.34
C ASN A 94 35.31 0.73 -9.29
N LEU A 95 36.47 0.11 -9.49
CA LEU A 95 37.46 0.59 -10.46
C LEU A 95 36.93 0.51 -11.89
N LEU A 96 36.31 -0.60 -12.28
CA LEU A 96 35.66 -0.74 -13.58
C LEU A 96 34.55 0.30 -13.80
N ILE A 97 33.73 0.57 -12.77
CA ILE A 97 32.67 1.58 -12.83
C ILE A 97 33.29 2.97 -13.03
N SER A 98 34.32 3.32 -12.27
CA SER A 98 35.00 4.62 -12.40
C SER A 98 35.63 4.82 -13.78
N LEU A 99 36.27 3.79 -14.33
CA LEU A 99 36.86 3.80 -15.67
C LEU A 99 35.78 3.96 -16.75
N SER A 100 34.64 3.28 -16.57
CA SER A 100 33.51 3.36 -17.50
C SER A 100 32.89 4.76 -17.54
N LEU A 101 32.85 5.50 -16.41
CA LEU A 101 32.33 6.87 -16.36
C LEU A 101 33.17 7.89 -17.13
N GLN A 102 34.44 7.60 -17.40
CA GLN A 102 35.31 8.47 -18.17
C GLN A 102 35.03 8.42 -19.68
N SER A 103 34.05 7.63 -20.10
CA SER A 103 33.67 7.45 -21.49
C SER A 103 32.24 7.87 -21.76
N PRO A 104 31.93 8.50 -22.91
CA PRO A 104 30.56 8.88 -23.27
C PRO A 104 29.66 7.67 -23.55
N ILE A 105 30.22 6.46 -23.72
CA ILE A 105 29.44 5.22 -23.94
C ILE A 105 29.18 4.44 -22.64
N TYR A 106 29.28 5.09 -21.48
CA TYR A 106 29.13 4.45 -20.16
C TYR A 106 27.83 3.66 -20.01
N GLU A 107 26.72 4.08 -20.62
CA GLU A 107 25.43 3.37 -20.52
C GLU A 107 25.48 1.97 -21.17
N GLN A 108 26.15 1.84 -22.32
CA GLN A 108 26.34 0.54 -22.99
C GLN A 108 27.26 -0.38 -22.18
N LEU A 109 28.30 0.20 -21.56
CA LEU A 109 29.23 -0.54 -20.70
C LEU A 109 28.52 -1.02 -19.43
N PHE A 110 27.72 -0.17 -18.79
CA PHE A 110 26.92 -0.54 -17.62
C PHE A 110 25.86 -1.58 -17.94
N ALA A 111 25.18 -1.50 -19.08
CA ALA A 111 24.25 -2.54 -19.51
C ALA A 111 24.93 -3.91 -19.57
N ARG A 112 26.17 -3.97 -20.06
CA ARG A 112 26.95 -5.20 -20.11
C ARG A 112 27.40 -5.69 -18.72
N ILE A 113 27.80 -4.77 -17.83
CA ILE A 113 28.14 -5.09 -16.44
C ILE A 113 26.92 -5.63 -15.69
N CYS A 114 25.75 -5.00 -15.86
CA CYS A 114 24.48 -5.46 -15.30
C CYS A 114 24.09 -6.85 -15.81
N GLN A 115 24.33 -7.13 -17.10
CA GLN A 115 24.11 -8.46 -17.66
C GLN A 115 24.96 -9.51 -16.94
N TYR A 116 26.25 -9.26 -16.74
CA TYR A 116 27.12 -10.24 -16.05
C TYR A 116 26.74 -10.45 -14.59
N LEU A 117 26.32 -9.40 -13.88
CA LEU A 117 25.94 -9.51 -12.47
C LEU A 117 24.56 -10.15 -12.28
N SER A 118 23.65 -10.04 -13.26
CA SER A 118 22.29 -10.57 -13.18
C SER A 118 22.10 -11.94 -13.83
N GLU A 119 22.91 -12.31 -14.82
CA GLU A 119 22.78 -13.59 -15.55
C GLU A 119 23.79 -14.64 -15.08
N GLN A 120 24.91 -14.22 -14.50
CA GLN A 120 25.96 -15.14 -14.07
C GLN A 120 26.12 -15.06 -12.54
N PRO A 121 25.97 -16.19 -11.83
CA PRO A 121 26.15 -16.19 -10.39
C PRO A 121 27.61 -15.88 -10.04
N VAL A 122 27.81 -15.10 -8.97
CA VAL A 122 29.14 -14.87 -8.39
C VAL A 122 29.62 -16.17 -7.77
N THR A 123 30.52 -16.86 -8.48
CA THR A 123 31.05 -18.19 -8.09
C THR A 123 32.06 -18.12 -6.95
N SER A 124 32.64 -16.94 -6.70
CA SER A 124 33.68 -16.75 -5.69
C SER A 124 33.19 -16.83 -4.24
N SER A 125 31.90 -16.56 -4.01
CA SER A 125 31.29 -16.67 -2.68
C SER A 125 29.85 -17.18 -2.78
N PRO A 126 29.61 -18.48 -2.53
CA PRO A 126 28.27 -19.06 -2.62
C PRO A 126 27.25 -18.46 -1.64
N ILE A 127 27.72 -17.87 -0.54
CA ILE A 127 26.86 -17.32 0.54
C ILE A 127 26.65 -15.81 0.33
N TYR A 128 27.71 -15.05 0.04
CA TYR A 128 27.66 -13.60 -0.05
C TYR A 128 27.60 -13.07 -1.49
N GLY A 129 27.74 -13.92 -2.49
CA GLY A 129 27.82 -13.54 -3.90
C GLY A 129 26.64 -12.68 -4.38
N GLY A 130 25.41 -13.05 -3.99
CA GLY A 130 24.21 -12.25 -4.31
C GLY A 130 24.24 -10.87 -3.66
N SER A 131 24.67 -10.77 -2.40
CA SER A 131 24.78 -9.48 -1.69
C SER A 131 25.85 -8.56 -2.32
N LEU A 132 26.96 -9.13 -2.78
CA LEU A 132 28.03 -8.39 -3.46
C LEU A 132 27.56 -7.88 -4.82
N ALA A 133 26.85 -8.71 -5.59
CA ALA A 133 26.26 -8.30 -6.86
C ALA A 133 25.25 -7.16 -6.66
N LEU A 134 24.38 -7.26 -5.65
CA LEU A 134 23.42 -6.20 -5.31
C LEU A 134 24.10 -4.90 -4.88
N GLN A 135 25.17 -4.97 -4.08
CA GLN A 135 25.92 -3.79 -3.67
C GLN A 135 26.57 -3.09 -4.88
N THR A 136 27.16 -3.85 -5.79
CA THR A 136 27.75 -3.31 -7.02
C THR A 136 26.68 -2.69 -7.93
N LEU A 137 25.55 -3.37 -8.16
CA LEU A 137 24.44 -2.84 -8.96
C LEU A 137 23.82 -1.58 -8.33
N THR A 138 23.68 -1.55 -7.01
CA THR A 138 23.21 -0.36 -6.28
C THR A 138 24.18 0.81 -6.45
N THR A 139 25.49 0.53 -6.51
CA THR A 139 26.50 1.54 -6.80
C THR A 139 26.34 2.08 -8.21
N VAL A 140 26.16 1.22 -9.23
CA VAL A 140 25.87 1.64 -10.61
C VAL A 140 24.61 2.50 -10.69
N PHE A 141 23.53 2.10 -10.02
CA PHE A 141 22.27 2.84 -9.98
C PHE A 141 22.45 4.26 -9.40
N ASN A 142 23.22 4.38 -8.32
CA ASN A 142 23.45 5.65 -7.63
C ASN A 142 24.40 6.59 -8.40
N VAL A 143 25.32 6.03 -9.18
CA VAL A 143 26.28 6.78 -10.00
C VAL A 143 25.62 7.39 -11.24
N LEU A 144 24.67 6.68 -11.85
CA LEU A 144 23.92 7.17 -13.00
C LEU A 144 23.10 8.43 -12.66
N PRO A 145 22.85 9.36 -13.60
CA PRO A 145 21.94 10.47 -13.37
C PRO A 145 20.50 10.00 -13.12
N PRO A 146 19.71 10.69 -12.26
CA PRO A 146 18.32 10.29 -11.97
C PRO A 146 17.39 10.29 -13.18
N THR A 147 17.69 11.11 -14.18
CA THR A 147 16.93 11.25 -15.43
C THR A 147 17.36 10.25 -16.52
N SER A 148 18.38 9.42 -16.28
CA SER A 148 18.84 8.46 -17.29
C SER A 148 17.96 7.22 -17.28
N GLU A 149 17.46 6.84 -18.46
CA GLU A 149 16.72 5.60 -18.70
C GLU A 149 17.56 4.36 -18.35
N ALA A 150 18.90 4.44 -18.39
CA ALA A 150 19.76 3.33 -17.99
C ALA A 150 19.51 2.88 -16.53
N ARG A 151 19.00 3.75 -15.65
CA ARG A 151 18.61 3.38 -14.28
C ARG A 151 17.47 2.38 -14.24
N TYR A 152 16.54 2.43 -15.19
CA TYR A 152 15.45 1.45 -15.31
C TYR A 152 16.01 0.04 -15.57
N HIS A 153 16.90 -0.11 -16.56
CA HIS A 153 17.53 -1.41 -16.85
C HIS A 153 18.41 -1.93 -15.70
N VAL A 154 19.14 -1.03 -15.03
CA VAL A 154 19.92 -1.40 -13.83
C VAL A 154 19.00 -1.87 -12.71
N PHE A 155 17.86 -1.22 -12.51
CA PHE A 155 16.88 -1.59 -11.51
C PHE A 155 16.24 -2.96 -11.80
N LEU A 156 15.89 -3.24 -13.06
CA LEU A 156 15.45 -4.59 -13.46
C LEU A 156 16.52 -5.65 -13.19
N ALA A 157 17.80 -5.34 -13.42
CA ALA A 157 18.89 -6.24 -13.08
C ALA A 157 19.00 -6.49 -11.56
N ILE A 158 18.77 -5.46 -10.72
CA ILE A 158 18.70 -5.61 -9.26
C ILE A 158 17.57 -6.58 -8.88
N LEU A 159 16.36 -6.38 -9.40
CA LEU A 159 15.22 -7.25 -9.14
C LEU A 159 15.50 -8.71 -9.55
N LYS A 160 16.14 -8.91 -10.71
CA LYS A 160 16.54 -10.23 -11.22
C LYS A 160 17.54 -10.93 -10.30
N VAL A 161 18.49 -10.20 -9.70
CA VAL A 161 19.43 -10.77 -8.72
C VAL A 161 18.72 -11.14 -7.41
N ILE A 162 17.80 -10.30 -6.93
CA ILE A 162 17.02 -10.57 -5.71
C ILE A 162 16.20 -11.86 -5.88
N THR A 163 15.54 -12.02 -7.03
CA THR A 163 14.77 -13.24 -7.35
C THR A 163 15.67 -14.46 -7.45
N ALA A 164 16.81 -14.38 -8.17
CA ALA A 164 17.74 -15.50 -8.29
C ALA A 164 18.36 -15.93 -6.96
N THR A 165 18.56 -14.99 -6.02
CA THR A 165 19.13 -15.28 -4.70
C THR A 165 18.05 -15.62 -3.65
N SER A 166 16.77 -15.49 -3.98
CA SER A 166 15.64 -15.59 -3.05
C SER A 166 15.84 -14.77 -1.76
N SER A 167 16.46 -13.59 -1.87
CA SER A 167 16.86 -12.80 -0.70
C SER A 167 15.69 -11.96 -0.19
N SER A 168 14.91 -12.51 0.74
CA SER A 168 13.77 -11.82 1.36
C SER A 168 14.20 -10.53 2.08
N GLN A 169 15.31 -10.55 2.81
CA GLN A 169 15.84 -9.37 3.52
C GLN A 169 16.22 -8.22 2.58
N ALA A 170 16.79 -8.52 1.41
CA ALA A 170 17.14 -7.49 0.43
C ALA A 170 15.88 -6.86 -0.17
N PHE A 171 14.84 -7.66 -0.42
CA PHE A 171 13.56 -7.16 -0.89
C PHE A 171 12.85 -6.30 0.16
N GLU A 172 12.83 -6.72 1.43
CA GLU A 172 12.18 -5.98 2.52
C GLU A 172 12.76 -4.56 2.67
N ALA A 173 14.08 -4.41 2.58
CA ALA A 173 14.73 -3.10 2.58
C ALA A 173 14.27 -2.21 1.41
N LEU A 174 14.01 -2.82 0.26
CA LEU A 174 13.59 -2.16 -0.97
C LEU A 174 12.10 -1.79 -0.94
N VAL A 175 11.22 -2.62 -0.37
CA VAL A 175 9.76 -2.38 -0.26
C VAL A 175 9.44 -0.99 0.29
N SER A 176 10.11 -0.58 1.38
CA SER A 176 9.89 0.74 2.00
C SER A 176 10.21 1.92 1.05
N GLN A 177 11.10 1.72 0.09
CA GLN A 177 11.50 2.72 -0.88
C GLN A 177 10.63 2.69 -2.14
N LEU A 178 10.05 1.53 -2.47
CA LEU A 178 9.27 1.36 -3.69
C LEU A 178 8.02 2.23 -3.71
N GLU A 179 7.26 2.27 -2.61
CA GLU A 179 5.99 3.02 -2.54
C GLU A 179 6.19 4.52 -2.80
N THR A 180 7.29 5.08 -2.32
CA THR A 180 7.58 6.52 -2.46
C THR A 180 8.24 6.83 -3.80
N ASN A 181 9.20 5.99 -4.23
CA ASN A 181 10.08 6.36 -5.33
C ASN A 181 9.57 5.91 -6.70
N ILE A 182 8.77 4.85 -6.82
CA ILE A 182 8.33 4.35 -8.14
C ILE A 182 7.57 5.41 -8.95
N PRO A 183 6.58 6.14 -8.39
CA PRO A 183 5.89 7.17 -9.16
C PRO A 183 6.83 8.27 -9.65
N GLU A 184 7.81 8.65 -8.83
CA GLU A 184 8.84 9.65 -9.22
C GLU A 184 9.79 9.09 -10.28
N TRP A 185 10.19 7.83 -10.16
CA TRP A 185 11.08 7.16 -11.11
C TRP A 185 10.44 7.01 -12.48
N LEU A 186 9.20 6.53 -12.55
CA LEU A 186 8.44 6.43 -13.80
C LEU A 186 8.36 7.78 -14.53
N ALA A 187 8.07 8.85 -13.80
CA ALA A 187 8.03 10.20 -14.36
C ALA A 187 9.42 10.69 -14.80
N SER A 188 10.47 10.37 -14.05
CA SER A 188 11.85 10.81 -14.35
C SER A 188 12.48 10.06 -15.52
N TRP A 189 12.16 8.79 -15.70
CA TRP A 189 12.66 7.92 -16.76
C TRP A 189 11.86 8.06 -18.04
N GLN A 190 10.69 8.72 -17.99
CA GLN A 190 9.79 8.92 -19.14
C GLN A 190 9.44 7.60 -19.84
N LEU A 191 9.25 6.55 -19.04
CA LEU A 191 8.86 5.23 -19.56
C LEU A 191 7.48 5.31 -20.21
N ASP A 192 7.30 4.51 -21.25
CA ASP A 192 5.99 4.27 -21.82
C ASP A 192 5.19 3.28 -20.94
N ASP A 193 3.91 3.10 -21.28
CA ASP A 193 3.02 2.22 -20.53
C ASP A 193 3.43 0.74 -20.63
N GLU A 194 4.22 0.34 -21.65
CA GLU A 194 4.73 -1.02 -21.81
C GLU A 194 5.89 -1.28 -20.85
N ASP A 195 6.88 -0.39 -20.81
CA ASP A 195 8.02 -0.49 -19.89
C ASP A 195 7.58 -0.35 -18.42
N ALA A 196 6.64 0.56 -18.13
CA ALA A 196 6.06 0.69 -16.80
C ALA A 196 5.38 -0.62 -16.35
N ARG A 197 4.62 -1.27 -17.25
CA ARG A 197 3.99 -2.57 -16.98
C ARG A 197 5.00 -3.67 -16.71
N SER A 198 6.08 -3.69 -17.48
CA SER A 198 7.16 -4.68 -17.29
C SER A 198 7.86 -4.49 -15.94
N LEU A 199 8.07 -3.23 -15.52
CA LEU A 199 8.63 -2.90 -14.22
C LEU A 199 7.72 -3.38 -13.08
N TYR A 200 6.44 -3.05 -13.14
CA TYR A 200 5.47 -3.46 -12.13
C TYR A 200 5.35 -4.99 -12.04
N THR A 201 5.36 -5.67 -13.18
CA THR A 201 5.32 -7.14 -13.23
C THR A 201 6.58 -7.74 -12.61
N ALA A 202 7.77 -7.20 -12.92
CA ALA A 202 9.03 -7.67 -12.34
C ALA A 202 9.07 -7.48 -10.81
N ILE A 203 8.54 -6.37 -10.29
CA ILE A 203 8.43 -6.15 -8.84
C ILE A 203 7.46 -7.16 -8.23
N ALA A 204 6.31 -7.38 -8.86
CA ALA A 204 5.32 -8.33 -8.38
C ALA A 204 5.85 -9.78 -8.38
N ASP A 205 6.66 -10.16 -9.36
CA ASP A 205 7.36 -11.45 -9.41
C ASP A 205 8.27 -11.62 -8.20
N VAL A 206 9.10 -10.62 -7.91
CA VAL A 206 10.02 -10.64 -6.76
C VAL A 206 9.25 -10.69 -5.44
N ALA A 207 8.18 -9.93 -5.32
CA ALA A 207 7.31 -9.93 -4.15
C ALA A 207 6.70 -11.32 -3.91
N SER A 208 6.15 -11.96 -4.96
CA SER A 208 5.58 -13.31 -4.86
C SER A 208 6.63 -14.37 -4.50
N ALA A 209 7.85 -14.28 -5.06
CA ALA A 209 8.93 -15.22 -4.78
C ALA A 209 9.49 -15.08 -3.35
N THR A 210 9.33 -13.91 -2.73
CA THR A 210 9.80 -13.64 -1.35
C THR A 210 8.70 -13.77 -0.29
N GLY A 211 7.47 -14.10 -0.69
CA GLY A 211 6.33 -14.30 0.21
C GLY A 211 5.58 -13.02 0.61
N HIS A 212 5.75 -11.93 -0.14
CA HIS A 212 5.08 -10.64 0.09
C HIS A 212 3.87 -10.47 -0.85
N ASP A 213 2.84 -11.29 -0.66
CA ASP A 213 1.68 -11.36 -1.57
C ASP A 213 0.86 -10.06 -1.65
N ASP A 214 0.81 -9.27 -0.58
CA ASP A 214 0.12 -7.97 -0.54
C ASP A 214 0.77 -6.95 -1.47
N VAL A 215 2.10 -6.90 -1.44
CA VAL A 215 2.91 -6.04 -2.30
C VAL A 215 2.82 -6.50 -3.74
N SER A 216 2.86 -7.82 -3.97
CA SER A 216 2.68 -8.42 -5.29
C SER A 216 1.33 -8.05 -5.90
N TYR A 217 0.24 -8.15 -5.13
CA TYR A 217 -1.09 -7.77 -5.57
C TYR A 217 -1.19 -6.29 -5.94
N THR A 218 -0.63 -5.40 -5.10
CA THR A 218 -0.66 -3.95 -5.33
C THR A 218 0.01 -3.57 -6.65
N TYR A 219 1.19 -4.12 -6.94
CA TYR A 219 1.89 -3.82 -8.19
C TYR A 219 1.28 -4.52 -9.42
N LEU A 220 0.69 -5.71 -9.28
CA LEU A 220 -0.08 -6.30 -10.38
C LEU A 220 -1.33 -5.49 -10.71
N LEU A 221 -1.99 -4.90 -9.72
CA LEU A 221 -3.08 -3.96 -9.95
C LEU A 221 -2.60 -2.74 -10.73
N SER A 222 -1.49 -2.12 -10.31
CA SER A 222 -0.89 -1.00 -11.05
C SER A 222 -0.49 -1.38 -12.48
N ALA A 223 0.02 -2.60 -12.69
CA ALA A 223 0.30 -3.11 -14.04
C ALA A 223 -0.98 -3.23 -14.89
N LEU A 224 -2.10 -3.69 -14.31
CA LEU A 224 -3.38 -3.73 -15.02
C LEU A 224 -3.92 -2.35 -15.39
N GLU A 225 -3.72 -1.35 -14.53
CA GLU A 225 -4.16 0.03 -14.78
C GLU A 225 -3.41 0.71 -15.94
N THR A 226 -2.19 0.25 -16.26
CA THR A 226 -1.44 0.73 -17.44
C THR A 226 -1.97 0.21 -18.78
N ILE A 227 -2.85 -0.80 -18.77
CA ILE A 227 -3.33 -1.42 -20.01
C ILE A 227 -4.43 -0.54 -20.62
N PRO A 228 -4.26 -0.05 -21.86
CA PRO A 228 -5.30 0.70 -22.53
C PRO A 228 -6.50 -0.21 -22.87
N PRO A 229 -7.72 0.33 -22.95
CA PRO A 229 -8.93 -0.46 -23.19
C PRO A 229 -8.91 -1.21 -24.53
N GLU A 230 -8.16 -0.71 -25.51
CA GLU A 230 -8.00 -1.33 -26.83
C GLU A 230 -7.21 -2.64 -26.76
N ALA A 231 -6.19 -2.70 -25.88
CA ALA A 231 -5.33 -3.86 -25.67
C ALA A 231 -5.86 -4.82 -24.59
N ALA A 232 -7.01 -4.50 -23.97
CA ALA A 232 -7.61 -5.31 -22.90
C ALA A 232 -7.95 -6.75 -23.34
N ALA A 233 -8.22 -6.97 -24.62
CA ALA A 233 -8.57 -8.28 -25.18
C ALA A 233 -7.36 -9.08 -25.69
N GLU A 234 -6.14 -8.54 -25.60
CA GLU A 234 -4.93 -9.24 -26.03
C GLU A 234 -4.58 -10.40 -25.09
N ALA A 235 -3.87 -11.41 -25.61
CA ALA A 235 -3.55 -12.62 -24.86
C ALA A 235 -2.71 -12.31 -23.61
N ASP A 236 -1.70 -11.44 -23.74
CA ASP A 236 -0.79 -11.08 -22.66
C ASP A 236 -1.52 -10.31 -21.54
N SER A 237 -2.40 -9.37 -21.92
CA SER A 237 -3.28 -8.63 -20.99
C SER A 237 -4.23 -9.57 -20.25
N GLN A 238 -4.80 -10.56 -20.95
CA GLN A 238 -5.67 -11.56 -20.34
C GLN A 238 -4.90 -12.48 -19.37
N GLU A 239 -3.67 -12.88 -19.72
CA GLU A 239 -2.84 -13.69 -18.82
C GLU A 239 -2.49 -12.93 -17.54
N LEU A 240 -2.09 -11.66 -17.67
CA LEU A 240 -1.80 -10.79 -16.53
C LEU A 240 -3.05 -10.57 -15.65
N ALA A 241 -4.22 -10.38 -16.26
CA ALA A 241 -5.48 -10.27 -15.54
C ALA A 241 -5.87 -11.57 -14.84
N LYS A 242 -5.74 -12.75 -15.49
CA LYS A 242 -5.98 -14.06 -14.86
C LYS A 242 -5.04 -14.29 -13.68
N ARG A 243 -3.76 -13.95 -13.84
CA ARG A 243 -2.76 -14.04 -12.78
C ARG A 243 -3.13 -13.16 -11.58
N THR A 244 -3.51 -11.91 -11.83
CA THR A 244 -3.90 -10.95 -10.80
C THR A 244 -5.17 -11.41 -10.07
N LEU A 245 -6.16 -11.96 -10.79
CA LEU A 245 -7.37 -12.52 -10.19
C LEU A 245 -7.05 -13.71 -9.29
N ARG A 246 -6.23 -14.66 -9.74
CA ARG A 246 -5.82 -15.80 -8.90
C ARG A 246 -5.18 -15.31 -7.62
N LEU A 247 -4.20 -14.40 -7.70
CA LEU A 247 -3.53 -13.85 -6.53
C LEU A 247 -4.50 -13.11 -5.60
N ALA A 248 -5.39 -12.29 -6.15
CA ALA A 248 -6.39 -11.56 -5.38
C ALA A 248 -7.35 -12.49 -4.66
N LEU A 249 -7.74 -13.60 -5.28
CA LEU A 249 -8.61 -14.60 -4.69
C LEU A 249 -7.88 -15.37 -3.58
N THR A 250 -6.65 -15.84 -3.82
CA THR A 250 -5.86 -16.62 -2.87
C THR A 250 -5.33 -15.81 -1.69
N ASN A 251 -5.08 -14.51 -1.85
CA ASN A 251 -4.57 -13.67 -0.78
C ASN A 251 -5.68 -13.37 0.26
N PRO A 252 -5.54 -13.76 1.55
CA PRO A 252 -6.54 -13.50 2.59
C PRO A 252 -6.77 -12.02 2.90
N SER A 253 -5.76 -11.16 2.70
CA SER A 253 -5.84 -9.72 3.05
C SER A 253 -6.72 -8.92 2.08
N VAL A 254 -6.79 -9.37 0.82
CA VAL A 254 -7.49 -8.67 -0.26
C VAL A 254 -8.98 -8.95 -0.19
N THR A 255 -9.74 -8.09 0.48
CA THR A 255 -11.21 -8.25 0.60
C THR A 255 -12.02 -7.35 -0.33
N ASP A 256 -11.38 -6.35 -0.93
CA ASP A 256 -12.01 -5.42 -1.88
C ASP A 256 -11.69 -5.84 -3.32
N PHE A 257 -12.74 -6.13 -4.08
CA PHE A 257 -12.66 -6.53 -5.49
C PHE A 257 -13.13 -5.41 -6.44
N THR A 258 -13.47 -4.22 -5.91
CA THR A 258 -13.92 -3.08 -6.71
C THR A 258 -12.89 -2.67 -7.77
N PRO A 259 -11.59 -2.52 -7.44
CA PRO A 259 -10.59 -2.14 -8.44
C PRO A 259 -10.48 -3.15 -9.59
N LEU A 260 -10.61 -4.44 -9.26
CA LEU A 260 -10.55 -5.54 -10.22
C LEU A 260 -11.76 -5.54 -11.16
N THR A 261 -12.96 -5.35 -10.62
CA THR A 261 -14.18 -5.27 -11.45
C THR A 261 -14.24 -4.03 -12.33
N ALA A 262 -13.52 -2.95 -11.98
CA ALA A 262 -13.43 -1.74 -12.78
C ALA A 262 -12.45 -1.85 -13.97
N SER A 263 -11.51 -2.79 -13.94
CA SER A 263 -10.49 -2.93 -15.00
C SER A 263 -11.05 -3.56 -16.27
N ASP A 264 -10.80 -2.93 -17.43
CA ASP A 264 -11.26 -3.40 -18.74
C ASP A 264 -10.64 -4.76 -19.12
N ALA A 265 -9.38 -5.00 -18.76
CA ALA A 265 -8.70 -6.28 -18.99
C ALA A 265 -9.38 -7.44 -18.25
N ILE A 266 -9.89 -7.19 -17.04
CA ILE A 266 -10.64 -8.19 -16.26
C ILE A 266 -12.04 -8.38 -16.83
N GLN A 267 -12.69 -7.32 -17.32
CA GLN A 267 -13.97 -7.45 -18.02
C GLN A 267 -13.84 -8.25 -19.32
N ALA A 268 -12.69 -8.18 -20.00
CA ALA A 268 -12.42 -8.99 -21.18
C ALA A 268 -12.36 -10.51 -20.86
N ILE A 269 -11.93 -10.88 -19.65
CA ILE A 269 -11.86 -12.30 -19.21
C ILE A 269 -13.21 -12.99 -19.27
N ARG A 270 -14.31 -12.26 -19.08
CA ARG A 270 -15.68 -12.80 -19.16
C ARG A 270 -15.93 -13.61 -20.45
N LYS A 271 -15.26 -13.24 -21.55
CA LYS A 271 -15.38 -13.95 -22.84
C LYS A 271 -14.41 -15.13 -22.98
N SER A 272 -13.23 -15.05 -22.36
CA SER A 272 -12.20 -16.09 -22.48
C SER A 272 -12.42 -17.21 -21.46
N ASP A 273 -12.54 -16.86 -20.18
CA ASP A 273 -12.66 -17.80 -19.06
C ASP A 273 -13.86 -17.37 -18.19
N SER A 274 -15.08 -17.74 -18.62
CA SER A 274 -16.32 -17.42 -17.89
C SER A 274 -16.24 -17.86 -16.44
N ASN A 275 -15.77 -19.07 -16.16
CA ASN A 275 -15.76 -19.64 -14.82
C ASN A 275 -14.93 -18.84 -13.81
N LEU A 276 -13.79 -18.26 -14.24
CA LEU A 276 -12.96 -17.43 -13.36
C LEU A 276 -13.61 -16.08 -13.06
N PHE A 277 -14.29 -15.52 -14.07
CA PHE A 277 -15.05 -14.28 -13.91
C PHE A 277 -16.30 -14.49 -13.04
N ASP A 278 -17.00 -15.60 -13.21
CA ASP A 278 -18.16 -15.98 -12.39
C ASP A 278 -17.72 -16.12 -10.90
N LEU A 279 -16.53 -16.67 -10.65
CA LEU A 279 -15.96 -16.72 -9.30
C LEU A 279 -15.68 -15.32 -8.72
N LEU A 280 -15.21 -14.37 -9.54
CA LEU A 280 -15.03 -12.98 -9.12
C LEU A 280 -16.38 -12.32 -8.78
N GLU A 281 -17.42 -12.56 -9.59
CA GLU A 281 -18.78 -12.06 -9.31
C GLU A 281 -19.29 -12.60 -7.97
N ILE A 282 -19.10 -13.90 -7.69
CA ILE A 282 -19.50 -14.51 -6.42
C ILE A 282 -18.82 -13.82 -5.22
N PHE A 283 -17.52 -13.56 -5.31
CA PHE A 283 -16.79 -12.90 -4.21
C PHE A 283 -17.19 -11.43 -4.04
N SER A 284 -17.51 -10.75 -5.15
CA SER A 284 -17.91 -9.34 -5.15
C SER A 284 -19.33 -9.13 -4.60
N SER A 285 -20.33 -9.85 -5.13
CA SER A 285 -21.75 -9.60 -4.83
C SER A 285 -22.46 -10.69 -4.02
N ASP A 286 -22.08 -11.95 -4.17
CA ASP A 286 -22.90 -13.07 -3.73
C ASP A 286 -22.48 -13.60 -2.34
N ASP A 287 -23.03 -14.77 -1.99
CA ASP A 287 -22.89 -15.39 -0.68
C ASP A 287 -22.21 -16.76 -0.73
N TYR A 288 -21.97 -17.31 0.45
CA TYR A 288 -21.36 -18.60 0.63
C TYR A 288 -22.13 -19.74 -0.06
N SER A 289 -23.47 -19.67 -0.13
CA SER A 289 -24.26 -20.69 -0.85
C SER A 289 -23.94 -20.71 -2.34
N SER A 290 -23.88 -19.55 -2.99
CA SER A 290 -23.52 -19.48 -4.41
C SER A 290 -22.11 -20.02 -4.68
N TYR A 291 -21.17 -19.83 -3.75
CA TYR A 291 -19.85 -20.43 -3.84
C TYR A 291 -19.86 -21.96 -3.76
N VAL A 292 -20.68 -22.54 -2.86
CA VAL A 292 -20.84 -24.00 -2.76
C VAL A 292 -21.45 -24.56 -4.05
N ASP A 293 -22.50 -23.94 -4.57
CA ASP A 293 -23.15 -24.35 -5.83
C ASP A 293 -22.17 -24.29 -7.01
N PHE A 294 -21.29 -23.28 -7.03
CA PHE A 294 -20.24 -23.14 -8.04
C PHE A 294 -19.22 -24.30 -7.99
N LEU A 295 -18.82 -24.73 -6.79
CA LEU A 295 -17.88 -25.85 -6.59
C LEU A 295 -18.48 -27.20 -6.99
N GLU A 296 -19.80 -27.38 -6.97
CA GLU A 296 -20.44 -28.60 -7.47
C GLU A 296 -20.27 -28.76 -8.99
N THR A 297 -20.12 -27.65 -9.71
CA THR A 297 -20.05 -27.61 -11.17
C THR A 297 -18.63 -27.43 -11.69
N ASN A 298 -17.75 -26.76 -10.94
CA ASN A 298 -16.41 -26.36 -11.38
C ASN A 298 -15.33 -26.81 -10.39
N GLU A 299 -14.27 -27.43 -10.91
CA GLU A 299 -13.08 -27.79 -10.13
C GLU A 299 -12.10 -26.61 -10.04
N LEU A 300 -11.61 -26.29 -8.84
CA LEU A 300 -10.63 -25.21 -8.59
C LEU A 300 -9.33 -25.38 -9.39
N SER A 301 -8.90 -26.63 -9.60
CA SER A 301 -7.73 -26.99 -10.39
C SER A 301 -7.81 -26.47 -11.83
N THR A 302 -9.00 -26.49 -12.44
CA THR A 302 -9.25 -26.00 -13.80
C THR A 302 -9.10 -24.48 -13.92
N LEU A 303 -9.24 -23.76 -12.80
CA LEU A 303 -9.09 -22.31 -12.72
C LEU A 303 -7.62 -21.89 -12.47
N GLY A 304 -6.72 -22.85 -12.27
CA GLY A 304 -5.32 -22.61 -11.91
C GLY A 304 -5.14 -22.18 -10.44
N ILE A 305 -6.09 -22.53 -9.58
CA ILE A 305 -6.02 -22.31 -8.13
C ILE A 305 -5.63 -23.66 -7.50
N SER A 306 -4.64 -23.64 -6.59
CA SER A 306 -4.23 -24.85 -5.87
C SER A 306 -5.33 -25.32 -4.91
N ASP A 307 -5.48 -26.63 -4.75
CA ASP A 307 -6.45 -27.19 -3.80
C ASP A 307 -6.17 -26.77 -2.34
N GLU A 308 -4.90 -26.48 -2.03
CA GLU A 308 -4.47 -25.90 -0.74
C GLU A 308 -5.11 -24.53 -0.47
N SER A 309 -5.41 -23.77 -1.52
CA SER A 309 -6.07 -22.46 -1.41
C SER A 309 -7.58 -22.57 -1.25
N ALA A 310 -8.18 -23.76 -1.38
CA ALA A 310 -9.63 -23.95 -1.28
C ALA A 310 -10.15 -23.57 0.12
N GLU A 311 -9.42 -23.95 1.17
CA GLU A 311 -9.77 -23.58 2.55
C GLU A 311 -9.70 -22.06 2.73
N VAL A 312 -8.66 -21.41 2.20
CA VAL A 312 -8.50 -19.96 2.26
C VAL A 312 -9.67 -19.25 1.58
N LEU A 313 -10.06 -19.70 0.39
CA LEU A 313 -11.20 -19.15 -0.34
C LEU A 313 -12.51 -19.34 0.42
N SER A 314 -12.74 -20.54 0.95
CA SER A 314 -13.94 -20.84 1.73
C SER A 314 -14.06 -19.96 2.98
N ASN A 315 -12.93 -19.73 3.67
CA ASN A 315 -12.89 -18.87 4.84
C ASN A 315 -13.16 -17.41 4.43
N LYS A 316 -12.53 -16.96 3.34
CA LYS A 316 -12.68 -15.61 2.83
C LYS A 316 -14.12 -15.31 2.42
N ILE A 317 -14.79 -16.16 1.64
CA ILE A 317 -16.18 -15.92 1.25
C ILE A 317 -17.13 -15.94 2.45
N ARG A 318 -16.84 -16.71 3.51
CA ARG A 318 -17.60 -16.66 4.77
C ARG A 318 -17.47 -15.30 5.46
N LEU A 319 -16.25 -14.76 5.59
CA LEU A 319 -16.02 -13.44 6.16
C LEU A 319 -16.76 -12.34 5.37
N LEU A 320 -16.70 -12.41 4.04
CA LEU A 320 -17.39 -11.50 3.14
C LEU A 320 -18.93 -11.62 3.24
N THR A 321 -19.45 -12.85 3.33
CA THR A 321 -20.88 -13.13 3.52
C THR A 321 -21.38 -12.49 4.82
N LEU A 322 -20.61 -12.63 5.92
CA LEU A 322 -20.96 -11.98 7.19
C LEU A 322 -20.95 -10.45 7.08
N ALA A 323 -19.99 -9.87 6.38
CA ALA A 323 -19.94 -8.44 6.12
C ALA A 323 -21.19 -7.95 5.38
N SER A 324 -21.66 -8.67 4.35
CA SER A 324 -22.88 -8.28 3.62
C SER A 324 -24.16 -8.40 4.45
N ILE A 325 -24.28 -9.43 5.29
CA ILE A 325 -25.46 -9.59 6.18
C ILE A 325 -25.51 -8.48 7.22
N THR A 326 -24.35 -8.14 7.80
CA THR A 326 -24.26 -7.05 8.78
C THR A 326 -24.50 -5.68 8.14
N ALA A 327 -24.05 -5.47 6.89
CA ALA A 327 -24.28 -4.23 6.15
C ALA A 327 -25.73 -4.05 5.68
N SER A 328 -26.45 -5.14 5.38
CA SER A 328 -27.86 -5.12 4.97
C SER A 328 -28.85 -5.05 6.14
N SER A 329 -28.40 -5.33 7.36
CA SER A 329 -29.26 -5.29 8.55
C SER A 329 -29.66 -3.85 8.93
N GLN A 330 -30.97 -3.58 8.88
CA GLN A 330 -31.54 -2.27 9.24
C GLN A 330 -31.53 -2.01 10.75
N THR A 331 -31.62 -3.06 11.57
CA THR A 331 -31.74 -2.94 13.04
C THR A 331 -30.40 -2.80 13.73
N ARG A 332 -29.27 -2.81 12.99
CA ARG A 332 -27.90 -2.83 13.52
C ARG A 332 -27.67 -3.97 14.54
N SER A 333 -28.49 -5.00 14.48
CA SER A 333 -28.41 -6.20 15.29
C SER A 333 -28.66 -7.40 14.38
N VAL A 334 -27.84 -8.44 14.52
CA VAL A 334 -27.97 -9.68 13.76
C VAL A 334 -27.96 -10.85 14.74
N SER A 335 -28.93 -11.75 14.66
CA SER A 335 -28.97 -12.92 15.55
C SER A 335 -27.95 -13.98 15.11
N TYR A 336 -27.45 -14.75 16.08
CA TYR A 336 -26.49 -15.83 15.81
C TYR A 336 -27.10 -16.91 14.91
N SER A 337 -28.41 -17.15 14.99
CA SER A 337 -29.11 -18.10 14.12
C SER A 337 -29.01 -17.72 12.64
N THR A 338 -29.17 -16.42 12.33
CA THR A 338 -29.08 -15.91 10.96
C THR A 338 -27.64 -15.99 10.43
N ILE A 339 -26.66 -15.70 11.29
CA ILE A 339 -25.24 -15.82 10.95
C ILE A 339 -24.88 -17.29 10.68
N ALA A 340 -25.25 -18.20 11.59
CA ALA A 340 -24.98 -19.63 11.47
C ALA A 340 -25.58 -20.22 10.19
N SER A 341 -26.83 -19.87 9.86
CA SER A 341 -27.49 -20.34 8.64
C SER A 341 -26.82 -19.84 7.37
N ALA A 342 -26.38 -18.58 7.34
CA ALA A 342 -25.83 -18.00 6.13
C ALA A 342 -24.37 -18.41 5.87
N LEU A 343 -23.59 -18.63 6.93
CA LEU A 343 -22.22 -19.16 6.83
C LEU A 343 -22.17 -20.69 6.74
N GLN A 344 -23.30 -21.37 6.96
CA GLN A 344 -23.42 -22.82 7.05
C GLN A 344 -22.45 -23.45 8.08
N ILE A 345 -22.39 -22.84 9.26
CA ILE A 345 -21.52 -23.27 10.37
C ILE A 345 -22.34 -23.68 11.61
N PRO A 346 -21.77 -24.48 12.52
CA PRO A 346 -22.35 -24.72 13.83
C PRO A 346 -22.57 -23.40 14.60
N SER A 347 -23.64 -23.33 15.40
CA SER A 347 -23.95 -22.15 16.22
C SER A 347 -22.85 -21.81 17.24
N GLU A 348 -22.05 -22.79 17.63
CA GLU A 348 -20.95 -22.66 18.60
C GLU A 348 -19.78 -21.86 18.01
N ASP A 349 -19.55 -21.95 16.70
CA ASP A 349 -18.41 -21.32 16.03
C ASP A 349 -18.70 -19.87 15.62
N VAL A 350 -19.95 -19.42 15.70
CA VAL A 350 -20.37 -18.08 15.27
C VAL A 350 -19.53 -16.98 15.92
N GLU A 351 -19.18 -17.13 17.19
CA GLU A 351 -18.38 -16.13 17.90
C GLU A 351 -16.96 -16.00 17.33
N VAL A 352 -16.34 -17.12 16.95
CA VAL A 352 -15.00 -17.16 16.34
C VAL A 352 -15.03 -16.43 14.99
N TRP A 353 -16.01 -16.73 14.15
CA TRP A 353 -16.18 -16.11 12.84
C TRP A 353 -16.46 -14.60 12.93
N VAL A 354 -17.26 -14.16 13.91
CA VAL A 354 -17.48 -12.73 14.13
C VAL A 354 -16.19 -12.04 14.58
N ILE A 355 -15.41 -12.67 15.48
CA ILE A 355 -14.12 -12.12 15.94
C ILE A 355 -13.14 -12.01 14.76
N ASP A 356 -13.03 -13.03 13.92
CA ASP A 356 -12.11 -12.99 12.77
C ASP A 356 -12.56 -11.96 11.73
N THR A 357 -13.86 -11.77 11.53
CA THR A 357 -14.40 -10.71 10.67
C THR A 357 -14.11 -9.30 11.23
N ILE A 358 -14.11 -9.14 12.56
CA ILE A 358 -13.69 -7.90 13.22
C ILE A 358 -12.18 -7.69 13.06
N ARG A 359 -11.36 -8.73 13.22
CA ARG A 359 -9.91 -8.67 13.01
C ARG A 359 -9.55 -8.29 11.58
N ALA A 360 -10.30 -8.80 10.61
CA ALA A 360 -10.17 -8.42 9.20
C ALA A 360 -10.65 -6.99 8.90
N GLY A 361 -11.21 -6.26 9.87
CA GLY A 361 -11.66 -4.87 9.71
C GLY A 361 -12.93 -4.70 8.87
N LEU A 362 -13.57 -5.80 8.48
CA LEU A 362 -14.79 -5.81 7.67
C LEU A 362 -16.01 -5.32 8.46
N VAL A 363 -16.04 -5.57 9.76
CA VAL A 363 -17.15 -5.20 10.63
C VAL A 363 -16.63 -4.76 12.00
N GLU A 364 -17.31 -3.80 12.62
CA GLU A 364 -17.05 -3.39 14.00
C GLU A 364 -18.35 -3.52 14.79
N GLY A 365 -18.26 -4.07 16.00
CA GLY A 365 -19.45 -4.30 16.80
C GLY A 365 -19.15 -4.92 18.15
N LYS A 366 -20.23 -5.23 18.87
CA LYS A 366 -20.19 -5.89 20.18
C LYS A 366 -20.99 -7.17 20.14
N LEU A 367 -20.40 -8.25 20.66
CA LEU A 367 -21.06 -9.53 20.83
C LEU A 367 -21.89 -9.52 22.11
N SER A 368 -23.14 -10.00 22.04
CA SER A 368 -24.03 -10.18 23.18
C SER A 368 -24.39 -11.65 23.33
N GLN A 369 -23.50 -12.41 23.97
CA GLN A 369 -23.65 -13.85 24.17
C GLN A 369 -24.97 -14.23 24.88
N LEU A 370 -25.41 -13.47 25.90
CA LEU A 370 -26.68 -13.73 26.59
C LEU A 370 -27.91 -13.61 25.69
N LYS A 371 -27.86 -12.72 24.69
CA LYS A 371 -28.96 -12.49 23.75
C LYS A 371 -28.79 -13.28 22.45
N GLN A 372 -27.64 -13.92 22.25
CA GLN A 372 -27.27 -14.59 21.00
C GLN A 372 -27.40 -13.63 19.80
N GLU A 373 -26.90 -12.40 19.97
CA GLU A 373 -26.98 -11.32 18.99
C GLU A 373 -25.64 -10.60 18.86
N PHE A 374 -25.32 -10.19 17.64
CA PHE A 374 -24.20 -9.32 17.32
C PHE A 374 -24.72 -7.90 17.03
N LEU A 375 -24.24 -6.93 17.81
CA LEU A 375 -24.60 -5.51 17.69
C LEU A 375 -23.58 -4.81 16.79
N VAL A 376 -24.01 -4.45 15.59
CA VAL A 376 -23.19 -3.85 14.54
C VAL A 376 -23.06 -2.35 14.78
N GLN A 377 -21.84 -1.83 14.82
CA GLN A 377 -21.54 -0.40 14.87
C GLN A 377 -21.17 0.14 13.47
N ARG A 378 -20.29 -0.57 12.77
CA ARG A 378 -19.87 -0.30 11.39
C ARG A 378 -19.82 -1.61 10.63
N ALA A 379 -20.22 -1.60 9.37
CA ALA A 379 -20.03 -2.73 8.46
C ALA A 379 -19.55 -2.18 7.12
N THR A 380 -18.62 -2.88 6.50
CA THR A 380 -18.09 -2.56 5.17
C THR A 380 -19.06 -3.08 4.10
N TYR A 381 -19.40 -2.24 3.13
CA TYR A 381 -20.19 -2.64 1.96
C TYR A 381 -19.22 -3.17 0.89
N ARG A 382 -19.43 -4.41 0.45
CA ARG A 382 -18.63 -5.01 -0.64
C ARG A 382 -18.84 -4.33 -1.99
N VAL A 383 -20.09 -4.03 -2.32
CA VAL A 383 -20.48 -3.29 -3.52
C VAL A 383 -21.08 -1.97 -3.11
N PHE A 384 -20.49 -0.88 -3.58
CA PHE A 384 -20.97 0.47 -3.33
C PHE A 384 -21.50 1.09 -4.61
N GLY A 385 -22.83 1.18 -4.73
CA GLY A 385 -23.50 1.68 -5.93
C GLY A 385 -24.51 2.80 -5.64
N GLU A 386 -25.37 3.04 -6.62
CA GLU A 386 -26.37 4.11 -6.57
C GLU A 386 -27.36 3.96 -5.39
N LYS A 387 -27.71 2.71 -5.03
CA LYS A 387 -28.60 2.43 -3.88
C LYS A 387 -27.99 2.92 -2.57
N GLN A 388 -26.69 2.71 -2.39
CA GLN A 388 -25.97 3.17 -1.20
C GLN A 388 -25.82 4.70 -1.22
N TRP A 389 -25.54 5.30 -2.37
CA TRP A 389 -25.50 6.76 -2.53
C TRP A 389 -26.83 7.43 -2.19
N THR A 390 -27.94 6.88 -2.66
CA THR A 390 -29.29 7.41 -2.36
C THR A 390 -29.63 7.25 -0.88
N GLU A 391 -29.23 6.17 -0.23
CA GLU A 391 -29.38 6.00 1.22
C GLU A 391 -28.57 7.05 2.00
N ILE A 392 -27.30 7.27 1.65
CA ILE A 392 -26.46 8.30 2.27
C ILE A 392 -27.08 9.69 2.07
N GLN A 393 -27.52 10.00 0.85
CA GLN A 393 -28.19 11.26 0.56
C GLN A 393 -29.42 11.46 1.45
N GLY A 394 -30.26 10.42 1.60
CA GLY A 394 -31.42 10.46 2.49
C GLY A 394 -31.04 10.74 3.95
N ARG A 395 -30.02 10.05 4.47
CA ARG A 395 -29.51 10.25 5.84
C ARG A 395 -28.94 11.66 6.04
N LEU A 396 -28.16 12.17 5.08
CA LEU A 396 -27.60 13.52 5.11
C LEU A 396 -28.69 14.60 5.07
N LEU A 397 -29.77 14.39 4.30
CA LEU A 397 -30.91 15.32 4.27
C LEU A 397 -31.65 15.37 5.61
N VAL A 398 -31.85 14.22 6.27
CA VAL A 398 -32.43 14.17 7.62
C VAL A 398 -31.52 14.89 8.62
N TRP A 399 -30.20 14.65 8.53
CA TRP A 399 -29.24 15.31 9.42
C TRP A 399 -29.21 16.83 9.21
N ARG A 400 -29.21 17.28 7.96
CA ARG A 400 -29.31 18.69 7.59
C ARG A 400 -30.56 19.33 8.20
N ARG A 401 -31.75 18.74 8.02
CA ARG A 401 -33.00 19.24 8.59
C ARG A 401 -32.95 19.29 10.12
N SER A 402 -32.30 18.32 10.75
CA SER A 402 -32.13 18.28 12.21
C SER A 402 -31.24 19.41 12.70
N LEU A 403 -30.14 19.71 12.01
CA LEU A 403 -29.25 20.83 12.32
C LEU A 403 -29.93 22.19 12.09
N GLU A 404 -30.69 22.33 11.00
CA GLU A 404 -31.51 23.52 10.73
C GLU A 404 -32.54 23.75 11.84
N SER A 405 -33.19 22.67 12.33
CA SER A 405 -34.11 22.72 13.46
C SER A 405 -33.40 23.17 14.75
N VAL A 406 -32.28 22.56 15.11
CA VAL A 406 -31.48 22.97 16.29
C VAL A 406 -31.05 24.43 16.19
N LEU A 407 -30.59 24.87 15.02
CA LEU A 407 -30.21 26.27 14.79
C LEU A 407 -31.40 27.22 14.92
N SER A 408 -32.59 26.81 14.50
CA SER A 408 -33.82 27.61 14.69
C SER A 408 -34.19 27.75 16.17
N VAL A 409 -34.06 26.67 16.95
CA VAL A 409 -34.31 26.67 18.40
C VAL A 409 -33.28 27.57 19.11
N VAL A 410 -32.00 27.46 18.78
CA VAL A 410 -30.94 28.30 19.37
C VAL A 410 -31.14 29.77 19.04
N LYS A 411 -31.55 30.11 17.81
CA LYS A 411 -31.89 31.50 17.44
C LYS A 411 -33.10 32.01 18.22
N ALA A 412 -34.15 31.20 18.33
CA ALA A 412 -35.35 31.56 19.08
C ALA A 412 -35.07 31.77 20.58
N GLU A 413 -34.25 30.91 21.19
CA GLU A 413 -33.81 31.07 22.58
C GLU A 413 -32.92 32.30 22.77
N ARG A 414 -32.02 32.58 21.83
CA ARG A 414 -31.22 33.82 21.86
C ARG A 414 -32.10 35.06 21.76
N GLU A 415 -33.12 35.04 20.89
CA GLU A 415 -34.08 36.15 20.76
C GLU A 415 -34.98 36.29 21.99
N ARG A 416 -35.42 35.18 22.60
CA ARG A 416 -36.11 35.18 23.91
C ARG A 416 -35.24 35.79 24.99
N PHE A 417 -33.99 35.34 25.12
CA PHE A 417 -33.05 35.87 26.10
C PHE A 417 -32.77 37.37 25.90
N LEU A 418 -32.68 37.83 24.65
CA LEU A 418 -32.54 39.26 24.34
C LEU A 418 -33.80 40.07 24.66
N ARG A 419 -34.99 39.47 24.48
CA ARG A 419 -36.29 40.14 24.69
C ARG A 419 -36.74 40.15 26.14
N GLU A 420 -36.44 39.09 26.88
CA GLU A 420 -36.78 38.92 28.30
C GLU A 420 -35.64 39.42 29.21
N GLY A 421 -34.44 39.69 28.65
CA GLY A 421 -33.22 39.94 29.41
C GLY A 421 -32.82 38.73 30.27
N PRO A 422 -31.70 38.77 31.01
CA PRO A 422 -31.52 37.85 32.13
C PRO A 422 -32.59 38.17 33.17
N GLY A 423 -33.78 37.57 33.00
CA GLY A 423 -34.96 37.89 33.78
C GLY A 423 -34.75 37.54 35.24
N ASN A 424 -34.56 38.56 36.07
CA ASN A 424 -35.39 38.82 37.24
C ASN A 424 -35.93 37.56 37.96
N ALA A 425 -35.03 36.70 38.41
CA ALA A 425 -35.34 35.57 39.29
C ALA A 425 -35.52 36.00 40.77
N ASP A 426 -35.57 37.31 41.05
CA ASP A 426 -35.56 37.85 42.42
C ASP A 426 -36.66 38.89 42.70
N ALA A 427 -37.86 38.68 42.16
CA ALA A 427 -39.04 39.49 42.50
C ALA A 427 -40.11 38.68 43.25
N GLY A 428 -39.68 37.74 44.10
CA GLY A 428 -40.59 36.92 44.91
C GLY A 428 -40.18 36.71 46.36
N ILE A 429 -39.06 37.25 46.83
CA ILE A 429 -38.55 37.00 48.17
C ILE A 429 -38.03 38.33 48.74
N ASN A 430 -38.65 38.79 49.84
CA ASN A 430 -38.28 39.94 50.70
C ASN A 430 -39.15 41.19 50.59
N GLY A 431 -40.31 41.11 51.25
CA GLY A 431 -41.07 42.26 51.74
C GLY A 431 -41.42 42.08 53.22
N TRP A 432 -40.42 41.88 54.09
CA TRP A 432 -40.58 42.04 55.53
C TRP A 432 -40.19 43.49 55.89
N GLY A 433 -41.20 44.34 56.02
CA GLY A 433 -41.11 45.70 56.55
C GLY A 433 -41.92 45.78 57.84
N ASP A 434 -41.20 46.00 58.93
CA ASP A 434 -41.61 46.04 60.32
C ASP A 434 -42.52 47.23 60.70
N GLY A 435 -43.37 46.99 61.72
CA GLY A 435 -44.04 47.88 62.68
C GLY A 435 -44.44 49.32 62.35
N GLY A 436 -45.74 49.64 62.51
CA GLY A 436 -46.21 51.02 62.67
C GLY A 436 -47.74 51.19 62.78
N ASP A 437 -48.21 51.36 64.01
CA ASP A 437 -49.58 51.55 64.50
C ASP A 437 -50.34 52.75 63.89
N ASN A 438 -51.60 52.58 63.42
CA ASN A 438 -52.77 53.42 63.78
C ASN A 438 -54.08 53.08 63.03
N GLN A 439 -55.12 52.78 63.84
CA GLN A 439 -56.51 53.29 63.79
C GLN A 439 -57.49 53.05 62.60
N ARG A 440 -58.57 52.36 62.99
CA ARG A 440 -60.03 52.67 62.80
C ARG A 440 -60.77 52.28 61.52
N GLY A 441 -61.93 51.62 61.75
CA GLY A 441 -63.15 51.65 60.91
C GLY A 441 -63.41 50.35 60.14
N HIS A 442 -64.15 49.36 60.68
CA HIS A 442 -65.62 49.21 60.75
C HIS A 442 -66.33 48.90 59.40
N HIS A 443 -67.18 47.86 59.46
CA HIS A 443 -68.11 47.32 58.44
C HIS A 443 -67.48 46.61 57.22
N GLY A 444 -67.94 45.44 56.78
CA GLY A 444 -69.17 44.70 57.02
C GLY A 444 -69.61 44.03 55.71
N GLY A 445 -70.23 42.85 55.77
CA GLY A 445 -70.89 42.20 54.63
C GLY A 445 -70.01 41.13 53.95
N ASP A 446 -70.09 39.84 54.29
CA ASP A 446 -71.23 38.92 54.26
C ASP A 446 -71.60 38.46 52.83
N ARG A 447 -71.78 37.13 52.71
CA ARG A 447 -72.38 36.35 51.61
C ARG A 447 -71.52 36.08 50.37
N GLN A 448 -71.56 34.90 49.73
CA GLN A 448 -72.22 33.61 49.97
C GLN A 448 -71.69 32.63 48.90
N ARG A 449 -71.66 31.33 49.25
CA ARG A 449 -72.11 30.16 48.46
C ARG A 449 -71.96 30.23 46.93
N ARG A 450 -71.35 29.26 46.27
CA ARG A 450 -71.78 27.84 46.07
C ARG A 450 -70.73 27.30 45.07
N GLY A 451 -70.17 26.11 45.15
CA GLY A 451 -70.78 24.82 45.42
C GLY A 451 -70.83 24.00 44.12
N GLY A 452 -70.11 22.87 44.11
CA GLY A 452 -70.20 21.79 43.11
C GLY A 452 -69.03 21.79 42.12
N GLY A 453 -68.26 20.73 41.90
CA GLY A 453 -68.42 19.32 42.22
C GLY A 453 -68.14 18.49 40.96
N GLY A 454 -67.20 17.54 41.01
CA GLY A 454 -66.94 16.55 39.95
C GLY A 454 -65.44 16.32 39.69
N ARG A 455 -64.73 15.47 40.45
CA ARG A 455 -64.54 14.01 40.30
C ARG A 455 -64.07 13.53 38.91
N ARG A 456 -62.79 13.13 38.87
CA ARG A 456 -62.13 11.95 38.23
C ARG A 456 -60.73 12.41 37.81
N GLY A 457 -59.62 11.77 38.11
CA GLY A 457 -59.34 10.46 38.70
C GLY A 457 -58.03 9.99 38.07
N GLY A 458 -57.03 9.66 38.91
CA GLY A 458 -56.02 8.64 38.62
C GLY A 458 -54.84 8.98 37.72
N GLN A 459 -53.68 9.24 38.37
CA GLN A 459 -52.37 8.62 38.14
C GLN A 459 -51.73 8.69 36.73
N TYR A 460 -50.54 9.29 36.63
CA TYR A 460 -49.26 8.55 36.55
C TYR A 460 -48.04 9.48 36.45
N ARG A 461 -46.98 9.07 37.17
CA ARG A 461 -45.55 9.13 36.82
C ARG A 461 -44.70 10.36 37.19
N GLU A 462 -43.85 10.13 38.18
CA GLU A 462 -42.63 10.86 38.53
C GLU A 462 -41.68 10.99 37.32
N GLN A 463 -41.17 12.21 37.13
CA GLN A 463 -40.05 12.51 36.25
C GLN A 463 -38.74 12.34 37.01
N ARG A 464 -37.80 11.64 36.37
CA ARG A 464 -36.39 11.53 36.77
C ARG A 464 -35.62 12.78 36.32
N GLU A 465 -34.76 13.28 37.20
CA GLU A 465 -33.74 14.31 36.92
C GLU A 465 -32.67 13.82 35.93
N PRO A 466 -32.07 14.71 35.11
CA PRO A 466 -30.86 14.41 34.35
C PRO A 466 -29.58 14.77 35.14
N ARG A 467 -28.64 13.82 35.16
CA ARG A 467 -27.27 13.97 35.70
C ARG A 467 -26.41 14.87 34.81
N GLU A 468 -25.63 15.74 35.46
CA GLU A 468 -24.61 16.61 34.86
C GLU A 468 -23.39 15.83 34.33
N HIS A 469 -22.86 16.29 33.21
CA HIS A 469 -21.59 15.90 32.61
C HIS A 469 -20.41 16.52 33.37
N GLN A 470 -19.50 15.69 33.90
CA GLN A 470 -18.15 16.12 34.31
C GLN A 470 -17.19 16.01 33.14
N GLY A 471 -16.51 17.11 32.81
CA GLY A 471 -15.35 17.16 31.90
C GLY A 471 -14.05 16.69 32.59
N PRO A 472 -12.99 16.42 31.82
CA PRO A 472 -11.78 15.74 32.30
C PRO A 472 -10.87 16.67 33.12
N ARG A 473 -10.30 16.13 34.21
CA ARG A 473 -9.28 16.76 35.04
C ARG A 473 -7.90 16.65 34.38
N GLU A 474 -7.19 17.77 34.30
CA GLU A 474 -5.77 17.86 33.98
C GLU A 474 -4.93 17.16 35.07
N VAL A 475 -3.86 16.48 34.65
CA VAL A 475 -2.94 15.73 35.51
C VAL A 475 -1.72 16.61 35.79
N GLU A 476 -1.56 17.06 37.03
CA GLU A 476 -0.33 17.70 37.50
C GLU A 476 0.79 16.67 37.63
N ALA A 477 1.92 16.98 36.99
CA ALA A 477 3.19 16.29 37.18
C ALA A 477 3.79 16.67 38.54
N VAL A 478 4.07 15.68 39.38
CA VAL A 478 4.91 15.83 40.58
C VAL A 478 6.07 14.85 40.46
N GLY A 479 7.28 15.41 40.38
CA GLY A 479 8.53 14.69 40.53
C GLY A 479 8.81 14.35 41.98
N GLY A 480 9.64 13.32 42.16
CA GLY A 480 10.22 12.94 43.45
C GLY A 480 11.06 11.70 43.29
N GLY A 481 12.38 11.88 43.29
CA GLY A 481 13.33 10.77 43.45
C GLY A 481 13.42 10.34 44.91
N ASP A 482 13.75 9.08 45.10
CA ASP A 482 14.95 8.58 45.78
C ASP A 482 15.33 7.23 45.15
#